data_AF-A0AAV0QRX5-F1
#
_entry.id   AF-A0AAV0QRX5-F1
#
_cell.length_a   1.000
_cell.length_b   1.000
_cell.length_c   1.000
_cell.angle_alpha   90.00
_cell.angle_beta   90.00
_cell.angle_gamma   90.00
#
_symmetry.space_group_name_H-M   'P 1'
#
loop_
_entity.id
_entity.type
_entity.pdbx_description
1 polymer ?
#
loop_
_entity_poly.entity_id
_entity_poly.type
_entity_poly.pdbx_seq_one_letter_code
_entity_poly.pdbx_strand_id
1 'polypeptide(L)'
;MGNTAQEQALPYVPDCYVLPSSSDRRPSADDRTADIPVIDMGGLRLQDASQRANVVRQIGNASRQLGFFQVVNHGISEAVMEAALEAAADFFKLPAGEKAKFMSNDVFKPVRYGSSIKDGEDKVQFWRVFLKHYANPLAHWIHSWPQNPPHYRYVTYTCIYPFHSVTKLGYIQEWL
;
A
#
# COMPACT_ATOMS: atom_id res chain seq x y z
N MET A 1 -24.90 -3.83 -7.34
CA MET A 1 -23.47 -3.47 -7.26
C MET A 1 -23.37 -2.31 -6.30
N GLY A 2 -23.05 -2.55 -5.02
CA GLY A 2 -23.07 -1.44 -4.07
C GLY A 2 -22.72 -1.76 -2.63
N ASN A 3 -22.95 -2.97 -2.13
CA ASN A 3 -22.60 -3.29 -0.75
C ASN A 3 -21.67 -4.50 -0.74
N THR A 4 -20.38 -4.30 -0.46
CA THR A 4 -19.45 -5.40 -0.19
C THR A 4 -19.93 -6.17 1.05
N ALA A 5 -19.46 -7.41 1.26
CA ALA A 5 -19.87 -8.17 2.45
C ALA A 5 -19.50 -7.45 3.76
N GLN A 6 -18.48 -6.60 3.74
CA GLN A 6 -18.06 -5.76 4.87
C GLN A 6 -19.03 -4.60 5.14
N GLU A 7 -19.76 -4.14 4.12
CA GLU A 7 -20.79 -3.10 4.24
C GLU A 7 -22.15 -3.69 4.67
N GLN A 8 -22.29 -5.00 4.60
CA GLN A 8 -23.45 -5.74 5.08
C GLN A 8 -23.14 -6.20 6.50
N ALA A 9 -23.79 -5.64 7.52
CA ALA A 9 -23.57 -5.99 8.93
C ALA A 9 -24.09 -7.41 9.27
N LEU A 10 -23.48 -8.43 8.66
CA LEU A 10 -23.83 -9.84 8.84
C LEU A 10 -23.39 -10.32 10.23
N PRO A 11 -24.18 -11.16 10.91
CA PRO A 11 -23.83 -11.69 12.22
C PRO A 11 -22.82 -12.86 12.16
N TYR A 12 -22.33 -13.21 10.97
CA TYR A 12 -21.38 -14.29 10.72
C TYR A 12 -20.41 -13.92 9.60
N VAL A 13 -19.26 -14.61 9.53
CA VAL A 13 -18.30 -14.50 8.43
C VAL A 13 -18.71 -15.44 7.31
N PRO A 14 -18.99 -14.97 6.08
CA PRO A 14 -19.35 -15.85 4.97
C PRO A 14 -18.24 -16.85 4.60
N ASP A 15 -18.62 -18.04 4.14
CA ASP A 15 -17.70 -19.14 3.80
C ASP A 15 -16.60 -18.74 2.81
N CYS A 16 -16.89 -17.81 1.89
CA CYS A 16 -15.90 -17.32 0.94
C CYS A 16 -14.75 -16.54 1.59
N TYR A 17 -14.83 -16.16 2.87
CA TYR A 17 -13.73 -15.53 3.63
C TYR A 17 -13.06 -16.49 4.61
N VAL A 18 -13.59 -17.70 4.78
CA VAL A 18 -13.02 -18.70 5.67
C VAL A 18 -11.84 -19.39 4.98
N LEU A 19 -10.68 -19.36 5.63
CA LEU A 19 -9.50 -20.05 5.12
C LEU A 19 -9.69 -21.57 5.23
N PRO A 20 -9.33 -22.37 4.19
CA PRO A 20 -9.33 -23.82 4.30
C PRO A 20 -8.42 -24.29 5.44
N SER A 21 -8.84 -25.30 6.20
CA SER A 21 -8.09 -25.82 7.36
C SER A 21 -6.65 -26.28 7.03
N SER A 22 -6.35 -26.56 5.75
CA SER A 22 -5.00 -26.90 5.27
C SER A 22 -4.05 -25.69 5.15
N SER A 23 -4.61 -24.47 5.09
CA SER A 23 -3.94 -23.16 4.98
C SER A 23 -3.84 -22.41 6.32
N ASP A 24 -4.57 -22.87 7.35
CA ASP A 24 -4.53 -22.36 8.74
C ASP A 24 -3.24 -22.75 9.49
N ARG A 25 -2.25 -23.30 8.78
CA ARG A 25 -0.91 -23.58 9.31
C ARG A 25 -0.05 -22.32 9.39
N ARG A 26 -0.61 -21.20 9.85
CA ARG A 26 0.25 -20.21 10.48
C ARG A 26 0.56 -20.77 11.86
N PRO A 27 1.84 -21.04 12.19
CA PRO A 27 2.21 -21.28 13.57
C PRO A 27 1.58 -20.17 14.40
N SER A 28 1.01 -20.51 15.56
CA SER A 28 0.77 -19.49 16.60
C SER A 28 2.02 -18.64 16.65
N ALA A 29 1.89 -17.32 16.55
CA ALA A 29 3.05 -16.45 16.66
C ALA A 29 3.73 -16.83 17.97
N ASP A 30 4.90 -17.47 17.89
CA ASP A 30 5.79 -17.56 19.05
C ASP A 30 5.97 -16.11 19.51
N ASP A 31 6.00 -15.86 20.81
CA ASP A 31 6.23 -14.54 21.42
C ASP A 31 7.65 -13.97 21.10
N ARG A 32 8.34 -14.59 20.14
CA ARG A 32 9.53 -14.07 19.49
C ARG A 32 9.12 -12.89 18.64
N THR A 33 9.19 -11.71 19.24
CA THR A 33 9.24 -10.45 18.50
C THR A 33 10.36 -10.56 17.47
N ALA A 34 10.01 -10.63 16.19
CA ALA A 34 10.99 -10.48 15.13
C ALA A 34 11.57 -9.07 15.24
N ASP A 35 12.87 -8.96 15.47
CA ASP A 35 13.56 -7.67 15.49
C ASP A 35 13.66 -7.15 14.04
N ILE A 36 12.68 -6.34 13.64
CA ILE A 36 12.61 -5.78 12.28
C ILE A 36 13.60 -4.61 12.22
N PRO A 37 14.61 -4.65 11.33
CA PRO A 37 15.59 -3.60 11.20
C PRO A 37 14.93 -2.24 10.92
N VAL A 38 15.34 -1.22 11.67
CA VAL A 38 14.96 0.18 11.45
C VAL A 38 16.15 0.90 10.82
N ILE A 39 15.96 1.45 9.62
CA ILE A 39 17.01 2.11 8.84
C ILE A 39 16.78 3.61 8.81
N ASP A 40 17.80 4.37 9.22
CA ASP A 40 17.78 5.83 9.16
C ASP A 40 18.18 6.35 7.77
N MET A 41 17.19 6.83 7.02
CA MET A 41 17.39 7.36 5.66
C MET A 41 17.99 8.77 5.66
N GLY A 42 18.13 9.42 6.81
CA GLY A 42 18.84 10.69 6.98
C GLY A 42 20.29 10.60 6.54
N GLY A 43 20.95 9.44 6.76
CA GLY A 43 22.32 9.20 6.33
C GLY A 43 22.54 9.29 4.81
N LEU A 44 21.49 9.14 3.99
CA LEU A 44 21.58 9.29 2.54
C LEU A 44 21.68 10.75 2.08
N ARG A 45 21.16 11.70 2.88
CA ARG A 45 21.16 13.13 2.55
C ARG A 45 22.44 13.84 2.99
N LEU A 46 23.29 13.18 3.77
CA LEU A 46 24.56 13.74 4.20
C LEU A 46 25.56 13.74 3.05
N GLN A 47 26.40 14.79 2.98
CA GLN A 47 27.52 14.85 2.04
C GLN A 47 28.65 13.86 2.41
N ASP A 48 28.47 13.05 3.44
CA ASP A 48 29.42 12.01 3.87
C ASP A 48 29.21 10.70 3.10
N ALA A 49 30.19 10.33 2.27
CA ALA A 49 30.16 9.09 1.49
C ALA A 49 30.16 7.82 2.35
N SER A 50 30.79 7.84 3.53
CA SER A 50 30.87 6.70 4.42
C SER A 50 29.50 6.40 5.06
N GLN A 51 28.77 7.44 5.46
CA GLN A 51 27.41 7.32 5.99
C GLN A 51 26.45 6.80 4.93
N ARG A 52 26.51 7.34 3.70
CA ARG A 52 25.71 6.83 2.59
C ARG A 52 25.98 5.35 2.32
N ALA A 53 27.25 4.94 2.28
CA ALA A 53 27.64 3.54 2.08
C ALA A 53 27.16 2.63 3.22
N ASN A 54 27.13 3.13 4.46
CA ASN A 54 26.61 2.39 5.60
C ASN A 54 25.10 2.15 5.48
N VAL A 55 24.30 3.17 5.14
CA VAL A 55 22.85 3.02 4.94
C VAL A 55 22.55 2.04 3.80
N VAL A 56 23.25 2.14 2.67
CA VAL A 56 23.10 1.19 1.54
C VAL A 56 23.41 -0.25 1.98
N ARG A 57 24.44 -0.45 2.82
CA ARG A 57 24.78 -1.77 3.36
C ARG A 57 23.69 -2.31 4.28
N GLN A 58 23.12 -1.47 5.14
CA GLN A 58 22.00 -1.85 6.01
C GLN A 58 20.78 -2.29 5.18
N ILE A 59 20.42 -1.52 4.15
CA ILE A 59 19.33 -1.87 3.22
C ILE A 59 19.63 -3.23 2.57
N GLY A 60 20.81 -3.41 1.99
CA GLY A 60 21.19 -4.65 1.33
C GLY A 60 21.16 -5.87 2.28
N ASN A 61 21.59 -5.69 3.53
CA ASN A 61 21.56 -6.76 4.54
C ASN A 61 20.12 -7.11 4.94
N ALA A 62 19.29 -6.12 5.27
CA ALA A 62 17.90 -6.36 5.65
C ALA A 62 17.11 -7.00 4.50
N SER A 63 17.31 -6.56 3.26
CA SER A 63 16.70 -7.17 2.07
C SER A 63 17.11 -8.62 1.87
N ARG A 64 18.40 -8.97 2.09
CA ARG A 64 18.88 -10.35 1.93
C ARG A 64 18.44 -11.29 3.06
N GLN A 65 18.38 -10.78 4.29
CA GLN A 65 18.13 -11.60 5.48
C GLN A 65 16.63 -11.78 5.75
N LEU A 66 15.86 -10.70 5.64
CA LEU A 66 14.44 -10.67 6.01
C LEU A 66 13.52 -10.32 4.83
N GLY A 67 14.04 -9.63 3.81
CA GLY A 67 13.22 -9.09 2.72
C GLY A 67 12.32 -7.92 3.14
N PHE A 68 12.46 -7.43 4.38
CA PHE A 68 11.63 -6.38 4.95
C PHE A 68 12.41 -5.57 6.00
N PHE A 69 12.12 -4.27 6.10
CA PHE A 69 12.67 -3.34 7.08
C PHE A 69 11.77 -2.11 7.23
N GLN A 70 11.92 -1.39 8.34
CA GLN A 70 11.31 -0.10 8.58
C GLN A 70 12.29 1.02 8.21
N VAL A 71 11.77 2.18 7.83
CA VAL A 71 12.59 3.37 7.55
C VAL A 71 12.15 4.54 8.42
N VAL A 72 13.11 5.30 8.92
CA VAL A 72 12.89 6.58 9.62
C VAL A 72 13.66 7.69 8.93
N ASN A 73 13.31 8.94 9.22
CA ASN A 73 13.92 10.11 8.58
C ASN A 73 13.91 10.02 7.05
N HIS A 74 12.85 9.46 6.45
CA HIS A 74 12.72 9.29 4.99
C HIS A 74 12.49 10.61 4.24
N GLY A 75 12.22 11.72 4.95
CA GLY A 75 12.12 13.06 4.36
C GLY A 75 10.71 13.44 3.88
N ILE A 76 9.69 12.66 4.23
CA ILE A 76 8.28 13.00 4.03
C ILE A 76 7.76 13.51 5.37
N SER A 77 7.19 14.72 5.37
CA SER A 77 6.63 15.31 6.59
C SER A 77 5.44 14.50 7.09
N GLU A 78 5.33 14.38 8.41
CA GLU A 78 4.22 13.70 9.09
C GLU A 78 2.85 14.22 8.65
N ALA A 79 2.69 15.54 8.55
CA ALA A 79 1.46 16.18 8.08
C ALA A 79 1.01 15.72 6.67
N VAL A 80 1.96 15.42 5.77
CA VAL A 80 1.64 14.91 4.42
C VAL A 80 1.17 13.46 4.48
N MET A 81 1.77 12.64 5.36
CA MET A 81 1.36 11.26 5.56
C MET A 81 -0.03 11.19 6.20
N GLU A 82 -0.27 11.99 7.23
CA GLU A 82 -1.56 12.09 7.91
C GLU A 82 -2.67 12.55 6.95
N ALA A 83 -2.43 13.62 6.18
CA ALA A 83 -3.39 14.09 5.18
C ALA A 83 -3.67 13.01 4.12
N ALA A 84 -2.68 12.21 3.72
CA ALA A 84 -2.90 11.13 2.75
C ALA A 84 -3.75 9.99 3.32
N LEU A 85 -3.56 9.66 4.60
CA LEU A 85 -4.40 8.69 5.32
C LEU A 85 -5.83 9.21 5.47
N GLU A 86 -6.01 10.50 5.81
CA GLU A 86 -7.32 11.14 5.90
C GLU A 86 -8.04 11.14 4.54
N ALA A 87 -7.33 11.53 3.48
CA ALA A 87 -7.86 11.51 2.12
C ALA A 87 -8.31 10.11 1.68
N ALA A 88 -7.53 9.08 2.01
CA ALA A 88 -7.91 7.70 1.77
C ALA A 88 -9.16 7.31 2.57
N ALA A 89 -9.21 7.65 3.86
CA ALA A 89 -10.36 7.37 4.71
C ALA A 89 -11.64 8.05 4.16
N ASP A 90 -11.54 9.30 3.73
CA ASP A 90 -12.65 10.05 3.14
C ASP A 90 -13.12 9.45 1.82
N PHE A 91 -12.22 8.96 0.97
CA PHE A 91 -12.60 8.17 -0.20
C PHE A 91 -13.43 6.93 0.17
N PHE A 92 -13.03 6.17 1.19
CA PHE A 92 -13.77 4.96 1.59
C PHE A 92 -15.12 5.25 2.27
N LYS A 93 -15.29 6.44 2.86
CA LYS A 93 -16.57 6.95 3.40
C LYS A 93 -17.54 7.40 2.30
N LEU A 94 -17.09 7.59 1.06
CA LEU A 94 -17.98 8.01 -0.02
C LEU A 94 -19.11 6.99 -0.25
N PRO A 95 -20.26 7.44 -0.79
CA PRO A 95 -21.33 6.54 -1.19
C PRO A 95 -20.83 5.44 -2.12
N ALA A 96 -21.41 4.24 -1.99
CA ALA A 96 -21.06 3.09 -2.80
C ALA A 96 -21.01 3.37 -4.31
N GLY A 97 -21.93 4.21 -4.83
CA GLY A 97 -21.97 4.60 -6.24
C GLY A 97 -20.73 5.37 -6.71
N GLU A 98 -20.10 6.17 -5.84
CA GLU A 98 -18.86 6.88 -6.17
C GLU A 98 -17.67 5.91 -6.23
N LYS A 99 -17.58 5.00 -5.27
CA LYS A 99 -16.52 3.97 -5.21
C LYS A 99 -16.65 2.96 -6.37
N ALA A 100 -17.89 2.60 -6.71
CA ALA A 100 -18.20 1.65 -7.77
C ALA A 100 -17.72 2.07 -9.17
N LYS A 101 -17.51 3.38 -9.41
CA LYS A 101 -16.90 3.89 -10.66
C LYS A 101 -15.52 3.28 -10.95
N PHE A 102 -14.81 2.87 -9.89
CA PHE A 102 -13.50 2.26 -9.99
C PHE A 102 -13.53 0.73 -9.86
N MET A 103 -14.70 0.12 -9.64
CA MET A 103 -14.83 -1.33 -9.51
C MET A 103 -14.42 -2.05 -10.80
N SER A 104 -13.63 -3.12 -10.69
CA SER A 104 -13.23 -3.94 -11.84
C SER A 104 -12.66 -5.29 -11.40
N ASN A 105 -12.86 -6.35 -12.18
CA ASN A 105 -12.08 -7.60 -12.07
C ASN A 105 -10.85 -7.64 -12.99
N ASP A 106 -10.70 -6.66 -13.88
CA ASP A 106 -9.47 -6.48 -14.65
C ASP A 106 -8.33 -6.02 -13.71
N VAL A 107 -7.40 -6.94 -13.46
CA VAL A 107 -6.25 -6.73 -12.60
C VAL A 107 -5.25 -5.73 -13.19
N PHE A 108 -5.29 -5.45 -14.49
CA PHE A 108 -4.40 -4.51 -15.15
C PHE A 108 -4.97 -3.09 -15.25
N LYS A 109 -6.22 -2.88 -14.83
CA LYS A 109 -6.85 -1.56 -14.84
C LYS A 109 -6.03 -0.57 -13.99
N PRO A 110 -5.63 0.59 -14.55
CA PRO A 110 -4.73 1.52 -13.87
C PRO A 110 -5.26 2.06 -12.55
N VAL A 111 -6.58 2.19 -12.41
CA VAL A 111 -7.25 2.54 -11.15
C VAL A 111 -8.36 1.54 -10.89
N ARG A 112 -8.31 0.90 -9.72
CA ARG A 112 -9.20 -0.22 -9.39
C ARG A 112 -9.59 -0.19 -7.92
N TYR A 113 -10.89 -0.20 -7.69
CA TYR A 113 -11.53 -0.53 -6.42
C TYR A 113 -11.97 -2.01 -6.44
N GLY A 114 -11.89 -2.68 -5.29
CA GLY A 114 -12.32 -4.08 -5.16
C GLY A 114 -12.15 -4.60 -3.73
N SER A 115 -12.59 -5.84 -3.50
CA SER A 115 -12.47 -6.54 -2.21
C SER A 115 -11.47 -7.71 -2.24
N SER A 116 -11.23 -8.29 -3.41
CA SER A 116 -10.37 -9.45 -3.65
C SER A 116 -9.58 -9.30 -4.97
N ILE A 117 -8.79 -10.31 -5.32
CA ILE A 117 -8.03 -10.31 -6.58
C ILE A 117 -9.00 -10.35 -7.77
N LYS A 118 -10.04 -11.18 -7.70
CA LYS A 118 -11.20 -11.17 -8.60
C LYS A 118 -12.48 -11.35 -7.76
N ASP A 119 -13.20 -10.26 -7.59
CA ASP A 119 -14.39 -10.20 -6.73
C ASP A 119 -15.47 -11.17 -7.24
N GLY A 120 -15.94 -12.04 -6.35
CA GLY A 120 -16.94 -13.05 -6.66
C GLY A 120 -16.46 -14.25 -7.50
N GLU A 121 -15.23 -14.23 -8.01
CA GLU A 121 -14.65 -15.36 -8.77
C GLU A 121 -13.67 -16.18 -7.93
N ASP A 122 -12.96 -15.55 -6.99
CA ASP A 122 -12.02 -16.24 -6.12
C ASP A 122 -12.76 -17.19 -5.16
N LYS A 123 -12.26 -18.44 -5.04
CA LYS A 123 -12.79 -19.42 -4.09
C LYS A 123 -12.67 -18.96 -2.63
N VAL A 124 -11.57 -18.28 -2.32
CA VAL A 124 -11.30 -17.64 -1.04
C VAL A 124 -11.05 -16.17 -1.32
N GLN A 125 -11.85 -15.32 -0.73
CA GLN A 125 -11.83 -13.87 -0.86
C GLN A 125 -11.14 -13.26 0.36
N PHE A 126 -10.50 -12.11 0.14
CA PHE A 126 -9.86 -11.38 1.23
C PHE A 126 -10.88 -10.56 2.02
N TRP A 127 -10.78 -10.57 3.35
CA TRP A 127 -11.54 -9.64 4.19
C TRP A 127 -10.90 -8.23 4.15
N ARG A 128 -11.00 -7.57 3.00
CA ARG A 128 -10.49 -6.21 2.78
C ARG A 128 -11.32 -5.48 1.73
N VAL A 129 -11.16 -4.17 1.69
CA VAL A 129 -11.46 -3.35 0.52
C VAL A 129 -10.20 -2.57 0.17
N PHE A 130 -9.96 -2.33 -1.12
CA PHE A 130 -8.80 -1.58 -1.57
C PHE A 130 -9.16 -0.64 -2.71
N LEU A 131 -8.38 0.43 -2.82
CA LEU A 131 -8.23 1.23 -4.01
C LEU A 131 -6.76 1.17 -4.40
N LYS A 132 -6.46 0.72 -5.61
CA LYS A 132 -5.12 0.78 -6.18
C LYS A 132 -5.12 1.73 -7.36
N HIS A 133 -4.00 2.43 -7.55
CA HIS A 133 -3.76 3.24 -8.72
C HIS A 133 -2.28 3.19 -9.11
N TYR A 134 -1.99 3.20 -10.41
CA TYR A 134 -0.63 3.35 -10.89
C TYR A 134 -0.12 4.75 -10.57
N ALA A 135 1.14 4.80 -10.15
CA ALA A 135 1.75 6.04 -9.69
C ALA A 135 3.13 6.31 -10.30
N ASN A 136 3.69 5.40 -11.10
CA ASN A 136 4.95 5.64 -11.80
C ASN A 136 4.81 5.32 -13.31
N PRO A 137 5.18 6.23 -14.22
CA PRO A 137 5.46 7.65 -13.97
C PRO A 137 4.19 8.43 -13.60
N LEU A 138 4.22 9.23 -12.53
CA LEU A 138 3.06 10.00 -12.02
C LEU A 138 2.29 10.77 -13.10
N ALA A 139 3.00 11.43 -14.02
CA ALA A 139 2.38 12.25 -15.07
C ALA A 139 1.42 11.46 -15.99
N HIS A 140 1.68 10.15 -16.17
CA HIS A 140 0.84 9.30 -17.01
C HIS A 140 -0.45 8.85 -16.33
N TRP A 141 -0.53 8.93 -15.00
CA TRP A 141 -1.59 8.24 -14.25
C TRP A 141 -2.43 9.16 -13.38
N ILE A 142 -1.86 10.29 -12.92
CA ILE A 142 -2.50 11.19 -11.95
C ILE A 142 -3.90 11.67 -12.37
N HIS A 143 -4.12 11.87 -13.68
CA HIS A 143 -5.41 12.30 -14.23
C HIS A 143 -6.52 11.25 -14.08
N SER A 144 -6.16 9.97 -13.97
CA SER A 144 -7.09 8.85 -13.81
C SER A 144 -7.50 8.60 -12.34
N TRP A 145 -6.78 9.18 -11.38
CA TRP A 145 -7.05 9.00 -9.95
C TRP A 145 -8.40 9.62 -9.54
N PRO A 146 -9.00 9.21 -8.41
CA PRO A 146 -10.24 9.80 -7.90
C PRO A 146 -10.22 11.34 -7.83
N GLN A 147 -11.31 11.95 -8.29
CA GLN A 147 -11.58 13.39 -8.13
C GLN A 147 -12.30 13.70 -6.82
N ASN A 148 -13.00 12.71 -6.27
CA ASN A 148 -13.70 12.81 -4.99
C ASN A 148 -13.00 11.91 -3.98
N PRO A 149 -12.69 12.40 -2.77
CA PRO A 149 -12.85 13.80 -2.33
C PRO A 149 -11.91 14.77 -3.10
N PRO A 150 -12.24 16.07 -3.22
CA PRO A 150 -11.49 17.03 -4.05
C PRO A 150 -9.99 17.13 -3.73
N HIS A 151 -9.61 16.89 -2.47
CA HIS A 151 -8.23 16.94 -2.00
C HIS A 151 -7.45 15.63 -2.28
N TYR A 152 -8.13 14.53 -2.61
CA TYR A 152 -7.53 13.18 -2.71
C TYR A 152 -6.30 13.16 -3.61
N ARG A 153 -6.45 13.62 -4.85
CA ARG A 153 -5.40 13.55 -5.87
C ARG A 153 -4.17 14.36 -5.48
N TYR A 154 -4.38 15.59 -4.99
CA TYR A 154 -3.29 16.49 -4.63
C TYR A 154 -2.49 15.93 -3.45
N VAL A 155 -3.17 15.53 -2.37
CA VAL A 155 -2.51 15.02 -1.18
C VAL A 155 -1.78 13.71 -1.46
N THR A 156 -2.45 12.77 -2.16
CA THR A 156 -1.83 11.50 -2.58
C THR A 156 -0.58 11.76 -3.45
N TYR A 157 -0.65 12.75 -4.35
CA TYR A 157 0.50 13.15 -5.16
C TYR A 157 1.65 13.66 -4.29
N THR A 158 1.39 14.57 -3.34
CA THR A 158 2.43 15.11 -2.46
C THR A 158 3.11 14.04 -1.60
N CYS A 159 2.36 12.99 -1.21
CA CYS A 159 2.91 11.87 -0.47
C CYS A 159 3.77 10.94 -1.35
N ILE A 160 3.39 10.73 -2.61
CA ILE A 160 4.10 9.81 -3.52
C ILE A 160 5.30 10.47 -4.21
N TYR A 161 5.21 11.76 -4.53
CA TYR A 161 6.21 12.49 -5.30
C TYR A 161 7.66 12.37 -4.74
N PRO A 162 7.91 12.41 -3.42
CA PRO A 162 9.25 12.23 -2.88
C PRO A 162 9.87 10.85 -3.20
N PHE A 163 9.06 9.81 -3.37
CA PHE A 163 9.54 8.47 -3.72
C PHE A 163 10.01 8.34 -5.17
N HIS A 164 9.54 9.19 -6.09
CA HIS A 164 10.05 9.25 -7.47
C HIS A 164 11.55 9.58 -7.53
N SER A 165 12.05 10.38 -6.58
CA SER A 165 13.48 10.70 -6.49
C SER A 165 14.30 9.50 -6.00
N VAL A 166 13.68 8.61 -5.21
CA VAL A 166 14.30 7.37 -4.71
C VAL A 166 14.34 6.29 -5.78
N THR A 167 13.31 6.19 -6.63
CA THR A 167 13.30 5.21 -7.74
C THR A 167 14.30 5.55 -8.85
N LYS A 168 14.59 6.83 -9.09
CA LYS A 168 15.68 7.27 -10.01
C LYS A 168 17.08 6.91 -9.53
N LEU A 169 17.26 6.59 -8.24
CA LEU A 169 18.54 6.11 -7.72
C LEU A 169 18.78 4.61 -8.01
N GLY A 170 17.90 3.92 -8.75
CA GLY A 170 18.17 2.59 -9.29
C GLY A 170 18.06 1.44 -8.29
N TYR A 171 17.51 1.66 -7.09
CA TYR A 171 17.47 0.62 -6.04
C TYR A 171 16.12 -0.10 -5.86
N ILE A 172 15.05 0.30 -6.57
CA ILE A 172 13.71 -0.28 -6.36
C ILE A 172 12.91 -0.39 -7.68
N GLN A 173 13.54 -0.84 -8.77
CA GLN A 173 12.82 -1.16 -10.01
C GLN A 173 12.71 -2.66 -10.33
N GLU A 174 13.33 -3.55 -9.55
CA GLU A 174 13.32 -4.99 -9.85
C GLU A 174 12.48 -5.86 -8.91
N TRP A 175 11.68 -5.27 -8.01
CA TRP A 175 10.87 -6.04 -7.08
C TRP A 175 9.45 -5.49 -6.94
N LEU A 176 8.70 -5.44 -8.05
CA LEU A 176 7.25 -5.54 -8.11
C LEU A 176 6.82 -6.12 -9.46
#